data_AF-A0A945H7S3-F1
#
_entry.id   AF-A0A945H7S3-F1
#
_cell.length_a   1.000
_cell.length_b   1.000
_cell.length_c   1.000
_cell.angle_alpha   90.00
_cell.angle_beta   90.00
_cell.angle_gamma   90.00
#
_symmetry.space_group_name_H-M   'P 1'
#
loop_
_entity.id
_entity.type
_entity.pdbx_description
1 polymer ?
#
loop_
_entity_poly.entity_id
_entity_poly.type
_entity_poly.pdbx_seq_one_letter_code
_entity_poly.pdbx_strand_id
1 'polypeptide(L)' 'MARQQSIIADGKGETVVGGWAAGIGKFVNVITYPDVDCSTGVIARLFAEQLGEVESSGPFVPIDDWMSKVSG' A
#
# COMPACT_ATOMS: atom_id res chain seq x y z
N MET A 1 -6.59 8.22 -0.51
CA MET A 1 -7.75 7.39 -0.94
C MET A 1 -7.94 7.36 -2.45
N ALA A 2 -8.03 8.50 -3.17
CA ALA A 2 -8.24 8.50 -4.63
C ALA A 2 -7.18 7.72 -5.43
N ARG A 3 -5.90 7.84 -5.07
CA ARG A 3 -4.76 7.16 -5.72
C ARG A 3 -4.81 5.63 -5.62
N GLN A 4 -5.13 5.12 -4.43
CA GLN A 4 -5.28 3.67 -4.22
C GLN A 4 -6.40 3.10 -5.09
N GLN A 5 -7.54 3.79 -5.14
CA GLN A 5 -8.68 3.37 -5.96
C GLN A 5 -8.37 3.42 -7.45
N SER A 6 -7.60 4.40 -7.93
CA SER A 6 -7.18 4.43 -9.34
C SER A 6 -6.25 3.27 -9.69
N ILE A 7 -5.31 2.90 -8.80
CA ILE A 7 -4.41 1.75 -9.03
C ILE A 7 -5.18 0.43 -9.08
N ILE A 8 -6.18 0.27 -8.20
CA ILE A 8 -7.08 -0.90 -8.22
C ILE A 8 -7.87 -0.95 -9.54
N ALA A 9 -8.44 0.19 -9.96
CA ALA A 9 -9.22 0.29 -11.19
C ALA A 9 -8.37 0.00 -12.45
N ASP A 10 -7.13 0.53 -12.52
CA ASP A 10 -6.18 0.23 -13.60
C ASP A 10 -5.92 -1.28 -13.74
N GLY A 11 -5.87 -1.99 -12.61
CA GLY A 11 -5.70 -3.44 -12.56
C GLY A 11 -6.98 -4.24 -12.78
N LYS A 12 -8.08 -3.60 -13.19
CA LYS A 12 -9.42 -4.19 -13.36
C LYS A 12 -9.95 -4.83 -12.06
N GLY A 13 -9.55 -4.28 -10.91
CA GLY A 13 -10.01 -4.74 -9.61
C GLY A 13 -11.44 -4.30 -9.32
N GLU A 14 -12.26 -5.24 -8.86
CA GLU A 14 -13.63 -4.97 -8.42
C GLU A 14 -13.75 -5.20 -6.92
N THR A 15 -14.28 -4.21 -6.19
CA THR A 15 -14.53 -4.36 -4.76
C THR A 15 -15.79 -5.18 -4.56
N VAL A 16 -15.64 -6.39 -4.00
CA VAL A 16 -16.75 -7.31 -3.72
C VAL A 16 -17.36 -7.03 -2.35
N VAL A 17 -16.52 -6.68 -1.38
CA VAL A 17 -16.95 -6.33 -0.02
C VAL A 17 -16.04 -5.27 0.56
N GLY A 18 -16.61 -4.37 1.37
CA GLY A 18 -15.87 -3.39 2.15
C GLY A 18 -16.49 -3.26 3.53
N GLY A 19 -15.66 -3.14 4.57
CA GLY A 19 -16.17 -3.02 5.93
C GLY A 19 -15.12 -2.72 6.98
N TRP A 20 -15.58 -2.29 8.15
CA TRP A 20 -14.72 -2.08 9.32
C TRP A 20 -14.40 -3.43 9.99
N ALA A 21 -13.13 -3.82 9.97
CA ALA A 21 -12.64 -5.01 10.64
C ALA A 21 -12.23 -4.67 12.08
N ALA A 22 -13.16 -4.87 13.03
CA ALA A 22 -12.96 -4.50 14.44
C ALA A 22 -11.73 -5.17 15.08
N GLY A 23 -11.42 -6.42 14.71
CA GLY A 23 -10.28 -7.16 15.26
C GLY A 23 -8.89 -6.57 14.95
N ILE A 24 -8.78 -5.74 13.91
CA ILE A 24 -7.54 -5.04 13.54
C ILE A 24 -7.67 -3.52 13.57
N GLY A 25 -8.87 -2.99 13.88
CA GLY A 25 -9.13 -1.56 13.94
C GLY A 25 -8.90 -0.83 12.62
N LYS A 26 -9.22 -1.47 11.48
CA LYS A 26 -9.01 -0.92 10.13
C LYS A 26 -10.21 -1.19 9.22
N PHE A 27 -10.41 -0.32 8.23
CA PHE A 27 -11.32 -0.58 7.13
C PHE A 27 -10.63 -1.48 6.09
N VAL A 28 -11.28 -2.56 5.67
CA VAL A 28 -10.72 -3.55 4.74
C VAL A 28 -11.65 -3.69 3.55
N ASN A 29 -11.07 -3.81 2.36
CA ASN A 29 -11.77 -4.14 1.13
C ASN A 29 -11.29 -5.51 0.63
N VAL A 30 -12.22 -6.35 0.18
CA VAL A 30 -11.94 -7.56 -0.59
C VAL A 30 -12.15 -7.24 -2.05
N ILE A 31 -11.09 -7.43 -2.84
CA ILE A 31 -11.04 -7.06 -4.26
C ILE A 31 -10.74 -8.30 -5.07
N THR A 32 -11.52 -8.53 -6.12
CA THR A 32 -11.27 -9.58 -7.11
C THR A 32 -10.59 -9.00 -8.33
N TYR A 33 -9.72 -9.81 -8.94
CA TYR A 33 -9.00 -9.48 -10.17
C TYR A 33 -9.24 -10.58 -11.21
N PRO A 34 -9.09 -10.27 -12.52
CA PRO A 34 -9.29 -11.25 -13.59
C PRO A 34 -8.31 -12.44 -13.51
N ASP A 35 -7.08 -12.18 -13.08
CA ASP A 35 -6.00 -13.16 -12.97
C ASP A 35 -4.98 -12.74 -11.90
N VAL A 36 -4.05 -13.66 -11.60
CA VAL A 36 -3.00 -13.48 -10.61
C VAL A 36 -2.02 -12.36 -10.99
N ASP A 37 -1.71 -12.18 -12.28
CA ASP A 37 -0.76 -11.18 -12.73
C ASP A 37 -1.29 -9.76 -12.50
N CYS A 38 -2.58 -9.54 -12.78
CA CYS A 38 -3.28 -8.29 -12.46
C CYS A 38 -3.21 -7.99 -10.97
N SER A 39 -3.53 -8.98 -10.13
CA SER A 39 -3.52 -8.81 -8.66
C SER A 39 -2.12 -8.48 -8.13
N THR A 40 -1.08 -9.17 -8.64
CA THR A 40 0.31 -8.99 -8.23
C THR A 40 0.83 -7.62 -8.64
N GLY A 41 0.49 -7.18 -9.87
CA GLY A 41 0.83 -5.85 -10.36
C GLY A 41 0.21 -4.72 -9.52
N VAL A 42 -1.06 -4.87 -9.10
CA VAL A 42 -1.71 -3.90 -8.22
C VAL A 42 -1.04 -3.86 -6.85
N ILE A 43 -0.77 -5.02 -6.24
CA ILE A 43 -0.08 -5.10 -4.95
C ILE A 43 1.28 -4.40 -5.02
N ALA A 44 2.08 -4.69 -6.05
CA ALA A 44 3.40 -4.08 -6.23
C ALA A 44 3.32 -2.54 -6.35
N ARG A 45 2.36 -2.02 -7.13
CA ARG A 45 2.15 -0.56 -7.28
C ARG A 45 1.69 0.09 -5.98
N LEU A 46 0.79 -0.56 -5.22
CA LEU A 46 0.34 -0.05 -3.93
C LEU A 46 1.49 0.00 -2.90
N PHE A 47 2.33 -1.04 -2.86
CA PHE A 47 3.53 -1.03 -2.01
C PHE A 47 4.51 0.06 -2.42
N ALA A 48 4.76 0.23 -3.72
CA ALA A 48 5.65 1.27 -4.22
C ALA A 48 5.16 2.68 -3.87
N GLU A 49 3.86 2.94 -3.91
CA GLU A 49 3.29 4.23 -3.51
C GLU A 49 3.42 4.47 -2.01
N GLN A 50 3.18 3.44 -1.17
CA GLN A 50 3.41 3.55 0.27
C GLN A 50 4.88 3.80 0.62
N LEU A 51 5.80 3.10 -0.06
CA LEU A 51 7.24 3.32 0.09
C LEU A 51 7.64 4.72 -0.37
N GLY A 52 7.13 5.18 -1.52
CA GLY A 52 7.37 6.52 -2.02
C GLY A 52 6.85 7.60 -1.06
N GLU A 53 5.69 7.41 -0.45
CA GLU A 53 5.19 8.28 0.62
C GLU A 53 6.15 8.30 1.82
N VAL A 54 6.65 7.14 2.26
CA VAL A 54 7.61 7.06 3.39
C VAL A 54 8.93 7.76 3.03
N GLU A 55 9.52 7.45 1.88
CA GLU A 55 10.81 8.01 1.43
C GLU A 55 10.73 9.51 1.11
N SER A 56 9.55 10.00 0.71
CA SER A 56 9.33 11.44 0.46
C SER A 56 8.87 12.22 1.70
N SER A 57 8.45 11.53 2.77
CA SER A 57 7.91 12.17 3.99
C SER A 57 8.95 12.80 4.92
N GLY A 58 10.24 12.70 4.62
CA GLY A 58 11.30 13.31 5.44
C GLY A 58 12.59 13.57 4.66
N PRO A 59 13.49 14.42 5.19
CA PRO A 59 14.84 14.53 4.66
C PRO A 59 15.49 13.14 4.67
N PHE A 60 16.14 12.77 3.58
CA PHE A 60 16.92 11.54 3.51
C PHE A 60 17.86 11.48 4.71
N VAL A 61 17.61 10.53 5.62
CA VAL A 61 18.48 10.28 6.76
C VAL A 61 19.58 9.35 6.25
N PRO A 62 20.86 9.76 6.21
CA PRO A 62 21.95 8.88 5.82
C PRO A 62 21.91 7.59 6.65
N ILE A 63 22.26 6.47 6.03
CA ILE A 63 22.10 5.13 6.64
C ILE A 63 22.77 5.03 8.02
N ASP A 64 23.91 5.71 8.22
CA ASP A 64 24.63 5.74 9.49
C ASP A 64 23.84 6.44 10.60
N ASP A 65 23.15 7.56 10.28
CA ASP A 65 22.33 8.31 11.23
C ASP A 65 21.03 7.54 11.55
N TRP A 66 20.45 6.86 10.56
CA TRP A 66 19.29 5.99 10.75
C TRP A 66 19.63 4.80 11.67
N MET A 67 20.71 4.07 11.36
CA MET A 67 21.17 2.94 12.18
C MET A 67 21.40 3.37 13.63
N SER A 68 22.06 4.52 13.86
CA SER A 68 22.32 5.03 15.21
C SER A 68 21.05 5.32 16.03
N LYS A 69 19.95 5.72 15.38
CA LYS A 69 18.68 6.08 16.03
C LYS A 69 17.73 4.90 16.23
N VAL A 70 17.83 3.86 15.39
CA VAL A 70 16.95 2.67 15.46
C VAL A 70 17.55 1.55 16.30
N SER A 71 18.88 1.53 16.46
CA SER A 71 19.59 0.55 17.29
C SER A 71 20.03 1.08 18.66
N GLY A 72 19.60 2.29 19.03
CA GLY A 72 19.88 2.96 20.31
C GLY A 72 18.74 2.84 21.32
#